data_AF-A0A380EDX9-F1
#
_entry.id   AF-A0A380EDX9-F1
#
_cell.length_a   1.000
_cell.length_b   1.000
_cell.length_c   1.000
_cell.angle_alpha   90.00
_cell.angle_beta   90.00
_cell.angle_gamma   90.00
#
_symmetry.space_group_name_H-M   'P 1'
#
loop_
_entity.id
_entity.type
_entity.pdbx_description
1 polymer ?
#
loop_
_entity_poly.entity_id
_entity_poly.type
_entity_poly.pdbx_seq_one_letter_code
_entity_poly.pdbx_strand_id
1 'polypeptide(L)'
;MTIKVLNEPSPKLLTTWYAEQVTQGKIKTSKYVRKECERHLRYLENGGKWVFDEELAHRPIRFIEKFCKPSKGSKRQLVLQPWQHFIIGSLFGWVHKETKLRRFKEALIFMGEKMVKQPLFLGLLTMLYHKMEKMVQKFIC
;
A
#
# COMPACT_ATOMS: atom_id res chain seq x y z
N MET A 1 -13.12 17.86 -2.76
CA MET A 1 -13.55 16.76 -1.88
C MET A 1 -12.32 16.22 -1.13
N THR A 2 -12.27 16.38 0.19
CA THR A 2 -11.15 15.89 1.01
C THR A 2 -11.51 14.50 1.50
N ILE A 3 -11.24 13.46 0.71
CA ILE A 3 -11.48 12.07 1.12
C ILE A 3 -10.48 11.73 2.22
N LYS A 4 -10.87 11.94 3.49
CA LYS A 4 -10.05 11.57 4.66
C LYS A 4 -10.23 10.10 5.03
N VAL A 5 -11.41 9.53 4.78
CA VAL A 5 -11.77 8.14 5.12
C VAL A 5 -12.65 7.55 4.01
N LEU A 6 -12.29 6.36 3.54
CA LEU A 6 -13.12 5.56 2.64
C LEU A 6 -14.08 4.69 3.45
N ASN A 7 -15.36 4.73 3.07
CA ASN A 7 -16.41 3.90 3.64
C ASN A 7 -16.72 2.66 2.80
N GLU A 8 -16.34 2.68 1.52
CA GLU A 8 -16.55 1.62 0.54
C GLU A 8 -15.25 1.38 -0.26
N PRO A 9 -15.02 0.15 -0.76
CA PRO A 9 -13.90 -0.16 -1.64
C PRO A 9 -13.84 0.76 -2.85
N SER A 10 -12.65 1.26 -3.17
CA SER A 10 -12.47 2.10 -4.35
C SER A 10 -12.40 1.24 -5.62
N PRO A 11 -13.14 1.55 -6.69
CA PRO A 11 -13.02 0.84 -7.96
C PRO A 11 -11.68 1.12 -8.67
N LYS A 12 -10.97 2.18 -8.26
CA LYS A 12 -9.69 2.60 -8.82
C LYS A 12 -8.59 2.58 -7.76
N LEU A 13 -7.36 2.34 -8.20
CA LEU A 13 -6.18 2.39 -7.34
C LEU A 13 -5.90 3.84 -6.91
N LEU A 14 -5.81 4.08 -5.60
CA LEU A 14 -5.61 5.42 -5.05
C LEU A 14 -4.14 5.76 -4.73
N THR A 15 -3.18 4.95 -5.21
CA THR A 15 -1.75 5.14 -4.94
C THR A 15 -1.25 6.49 -5.45
N THR A 16 -1.43 6.77 -6.74
CA THR A 16 -0.97 8.01 -7.36
C THR A 16 -1.73 9.21 -6.82
N TRP A 17 -3.06 9.07 -6.68
CA TRP A 17 -3.91 10.09 -6.06
C TRP A 17 -3.43 10.46 -4.65
N TYR A 18 -3.13 9.47 -3.80
CA TYR A 18 -2.62 9.73 -2.46
C TYR A 18 -1.29 10.47 -2.49
N ALA A 19 -0.37 10.07 -3.39
CA ALA A 19 0.91 10.73 -3.55
C ALA A 19 0.74 12.21 -3.91
N GLU A 20 -0.10 12.54 -4.90
CA GLU A 20 -0.41 13.91 -5.30
C GLU A 20 -1.01 14.74 -4.15
N GLN A 21 -1.93 14.14 -3.40
CA GLN A 21 -2.60 14.83 -2.30
C GLN A 21 -1.64 15.12 -1.13
N VAL A 22 -0.65 14.25 -0.90
CA VAL A 22 0.42 14.47 0.08
C VAL A 22 1.40 15.54 -0.41
N THR A 23 1.83 15.50 -1.68
CA THR A 23 2.78 16.49 -2.22
C THR A 23 2.18 17.89 -2.30
N GLN A 24 0.87 18.00 -2.58
CA GLN A 24 0.10 19.24 -2.56
C GLN A 24 -0.21 19.76 -1.14
N GLY A 25 0.15 19.01 -0.09
CA GLY A 25 -0.08 19.41 1.31
C GLY A 25 -1.53 19.29 1.80
N LYS A 26 -2.44 18.70 1.00
CA LYS A 26 -3.84 18.45 1.40
C LYS A 26 -3.95 17.36 2.46
N ILE A 27 -3.02 16.40 2.45
CA ILE A 27 -2.87 15.37 3.49
C ILE A 27 -1.57 15.64 4.25
N LYS A 28 -1.69 15.94 5.55
CA LYS A 28 -0.52 16.18 6.41
C LYS A 28 0.10 14.85 6.84
N THR A 29 1.35 14.61 6.44
CA THR A 29 2.11 13.39 6.79
C THR A 29 3.49 13.74 7.34
N SER A 30 4.25 12.74 7.78
CA SER A 30 5.66 12.93 8.13
C SER A 30 6.49 13.30 6.89
N LYS A 31 7.66 13.92 7.13
CA LYS A 31 8.64 14.26 6.08
C LYS A 31 9.06 13.04 5.24
N TYR A 32 9.12 11.87 5.87
CA TYR A 32 9.51 10.63 5.21
C TYR A 32 8.43 10.16 4.23
N VAL A 33 7.17 10.08 4.68
CA VAL A 33 6.05 9.70 3.80
C VAL A 33 5.93 10.65 2.61
N ARG A 34 6.12 11.96 2.84
CA ARG A 34 6.11 12.94 1.75
C ARG A 34 7.20 12.66 0.71
N LYS A 35 8.45 12.41 1.14
CA LYS A 35 9.55 12.04 0.23
C LYS A 35 9.26 10.77 -0.57
N GLU A 36 8.63 9.77 0.04
CA GLU A 36 8.25 8.55 -0.68
C GLU A 36 7.18 8.82 -1.74
N CYS A 37 6.21 9.70 -1.45
CA CYS A 37 5.20 10.16 -2.41
C CYS A 37 5.82 10.93 -3.57
N GLU A 38 6.73 11.87 -3.28
CA GLU A 38 7.49 12.61 -4.30
C GLU A 38 8.32 11.66 -5.16
N ARG A 39 8.95 10.65 -4.56
CA ARG A 39 9.69 9.62 -5.30
C ARG A 39 8.79 8.79 -6.21
N HIS A 40 7.59 8.43 -5.75
CA HIS A 40 6.61 7.72 -6.56
C HIS A 40 6.25 8.53 -7.81
N LEU A 41 5.89 9.81 -7.65
CA LEU A 41 5.54 10.71 -8.77
C LEU A 41 6.73 10.91 -9.72
N ARG A 42 7.93 11.14 -9.19
CA ARG A 42 9.15 11.28 -9.99
C ARG A 42 9.45 10.04 -10.84
N TYR A 43 9.14 8.83 -10.35
CA TYR A 43 9.32 7.62 -11.13
C TYR A 43 8.28 7.45 -12.24
N LEU A 44 7.08 8.02 -12.09
CA LEU A 44 6.08 8.03 -13.15
C LEU A 44 6.53 8.92 -14.31
N GLU A 45 7.15 10.07 -14.01
CA GLU A 45 7.63 11.03 -15.01
C GLU A 45 8.88 10.53 -15.75
N ASN A 46 9.83 9.92 -15.04
CA ASN A 46 11.15 9.61 -15.59
C ASN A 46 11.20 8.38 -16.52
N GLY A 47 10.06 7.73 -16.81
CA GLY A 47 9.89 6.73 -17.88
C GLY A 47 11.10 5.81 -18.11
N GLY A 48 11.39 4.91 -17.16
CA GLY A 48 12.59 4.07 -17.18
C GLY A 48 12.34 2.57 -17.36
N LYS A 49 13.28 1.75 -16.87
CA LYS A 49 13.15 0.28 -16.83
C LYS A 49 11.98 -0.21 -15.97
N TRP A 50 11.55 0.63 -15.02
CA TRP A 50 10.49 0.34 -14.07
C TRP A 50 9.24 1.12 -14.45
N VAL A 51 8.15 0.40 -14.68
CA VAL A 51 6.83 0.96 -14.99
C VAL A 51 5.88 0.69 -13.84
N PHE A 52 4.95 1.60 -13.63
CA PHE A 52 3.89 1.41 -12.65
C PHE A 52 2.69 0.76 -13.33
N ASP A 53 2.37 -0.47 -12.92
CA ASP A 53 1.25 -1.25 -13.43
C ASP A 53 0.11 -1.19 -12.39
N GLU A 54 -0.88 -0.35 -12.67
CA GLU A 54 -2.00 -0.10 -11.75
C GLU A 54 -2.82 -1.37 -11.48
N GLU A 55 -2.96 -2.25 -12.46
CA GLU A 55 -3.77 -3.45 -12.33
C GLU A 55 -3.07 -4.50 -11.45
N LEU A 56 -1.75 -4.66 -11.61
CA LEU A 56 -0.95 -5.49 -10.72
C LEU A 56 -0.91 -4.94 -9.29
N ALA A 57 -0.86 -3.61 -9.12
CA ALA A 57 -0.94 -2.96 -7.81
C ALA A 57 -2.31 -3.13 -7.15
N HIS A 58 -3.40 -3.10 -7.93
CA HIS A 58 -4.77 -3.15 -7.41
C HIS A 58 -5.21 -4.57 -7.06
N ARG A 59 -4.67 -5.59 -7.73
CA ARG A 59 -4.95 -7.01 -7.45
C ARG A 59 -4.85 -7.42 -5.97
N PRO A 60 -3.74 -7.16 -5.24
CA PRO A 60 -3.63 -7.52 -3.81
C PRO A 60 -4.62 -6.75 -2.93
N ILE A 61 -4.93 -5.50 -3.28
CA ILE A 61 -5.91 -4.67 -2.55
C ILE A 61 -7.30 -5.30 -2.68
N ARG A 62 -7.75 -5.60 -3.90
CA ARG A 62 -9.05 -6.26 -4.13
C ARG A 62 -9.13 -7.62 -3.46
N PHE A 63 -8.03 -8.36 -3.41
CA PHE A 63 -7.99 -9.63 -2.66
C PHE A 63 -8.20 -9.38 -1.16
N ILE A 64 -7.45 -8.46 -0.56
CA ILE A 64 -7.58 -8.13 0.86
C ILE A 64 -9.00 -7.65 1.18
N GLU A 65 -9.56 -6.75 0.39
CA GLU A 65 -10.91 -6.24 0.61
C GLU A 65 -11.97 -7.31 0.42
N LYS A 66 -11.79 -8.26 -0.50
CA LYS A 66 -12.77 -9.33 -0.76
C LYS A 66 -12.73 -10.45 0.29
N PHE A 67 -11.53 -10.85 0.72
CA PHE A 67 -11.34 -12.05 1.54
C PHE A 67 -11.11 -11.75 3.02
N CYS A 68 -10.52 -10.60 3.38
CA CYS A 68 -10.28 -10.25 4.78
C CYS A 68 -11.51 -9.58 5.39
N LYS A 69 -11.95 -10.12 6.53
CA LYS A 69 -13.05 -9.53 7.33
C LYS A 69 -12.48 -8.95 8.64
N PRO A 70 -12.97 -7.78 9.09
CA PRO A 70 -12.63 -7.27 10.40
C PRO A 70 -13.06 -8.25 11.50
N SER A 71 -12.15 -8.61 12.42
CA SER A 71 -12.47 -9.48 13.56
C SER A 71 -13.40 -8.82 14.58
N LYS A 72 -13.44 -7.48 14.60
CA LYS A 72 -14.32 -6.68 15.46
C LYS A 72 -15.18 -5.72 14.62
N GLY A 73 -16.49 -5.86 14.71
CA GLY A 73 -17.48 -4.97 14.07
C GLY A 73 -18.46 -5.70 13.14
N SER A 74 -19.61 -5.07 12.89
CA SER A 74 -20.67 -5.56 12.00
C SER A 74 -20.36 -5.43 10.50
N LYS A 75 -19.21 -4.83 10.15
CA LYS A 75 -18.83 -4.63 8.75
C LYS A 75 -18.42 -5.95 8.11
N ARG A 76 -19.14 -6.32 7.05
CA ARG A 76 -18.93 -7.56 6.30
C ARG A 76 -17.65 -7.56 5.46
N GLN A 77 -17.03 -6.39 5.27
CA GLN A 77 -15.90 -6.20 4.37
C GLN A 77 -14.88 -5.20 4.95
N LEU A 78 -13.59 -5.46 4.73
CA LEU A 78 -12.52 -4.52 5.03
C LEU A 78 -12.42 -3.49 3.89
N VAL A 79 -12.34 -2.20 4.23
CA VAL A 79 -12.15 -1.12 3.25
C VAL A 79 -10.78 -0.49 3.48
N LEU A 80 -9.91 -0.62 2.48
CA LEU A 80 -8.57 -0.07 2.57
C LEU A 80 -8.59 1.44 2.38
N GLN A 81 -7.85 2.14 3.20
CA GLN A 81 -7.72 3.60 3.15
C GLN A 81 -6.72 4.02 2.05
N PRO A 82 -6.74 5.28 1.58
CA PRO A 82 -5.86 5.72 0.49
C PRO A 82 -4.36 5.56 0.80
N TRP A 83 -3.95 5.78 2.05
CA TRP A 83 -2.56 5.55 2.46
C TRP A 83 -2.18 4.06 2.45
N GLN A 84 -3.15 3.15 2.67
CA GLN A 84 -2.95 1.71 2.59
C GLN A 84 -2.83 1.25 1.14
N HIS A 85 -3.65 1.84 0.26
CA HIS A 85 -3.50 1.72 -1.19
C HIS A 85 -2.10 2.16 -1.62
N PHE A 86 -1.59 3.28 -1.09
CA PHE A 86 -0.26 3.76 -1.43
C PHE A 86 0.86 2.77 -1.06
N ILE A 87 0.82 2.18 0.13
CA ILE A 87 1.81 1.19 0.58
C ILE A 87 1.77 -0.05 -0.30
N ILE A 88 0.58 -0.67 -0.43
CA ILE A 88 0.43 -1.92 -1.18
C ILE A 88 0.69 -1.70 -2.67
N GLY A 89 0.11 -0.65 -3.23
CA GLY A 89 0.28 -0.30 -4.63
C GLY A 89 1.73 0.02 -4.97
N SER A 90 2.46 0.73 -4.10
CA SER A 90 3.90 0.95 -4.30
C SER A 90 4.72 -0.34 -4.19
N LEU A 91 4.32 -1.31 -3.37
CA LEU A 91 5.05 -2.58 -3.25
C LEU A 91 4.83 -3.50 -4.45
N PHE A 92 3.59 -3.57 -4.98
CA PHE A 92 3.21 -4.53 -6.01
C PHE A 92 3.11 -3.93 -7.42
N GLY A 93 2.94 -2.62 -7.57
CA GLY A 93 2.73 -1.95 -8.86
C GLY A 93 4.00 -1.66 -9.64
N TRP A 94 5.15 -1.50 -8.98
CA TRP A 94 6.40 -1.23 -9.68
C TRP A 94 6.98 -2.52 -10.25
N VAL A 95 6.95 -2.65 -11.58
CA VAL A 95 7.42 -3.84 -12.30
C VAL A 95 8.39 -3.48 -13.41
N HIS A 96 9.26 -4.42 -13.77
CA HIS A 96 10.15 -4.25 -14.91
C HIS A 96 9.33 -4.25 -16.21
N LYS A 97 9.65 -3.36 -17.14
CA LYS A 97 8.90 -3.17 -18.40
C LYS A 97 8.77 -4.47 -19.20
N GLU A 98 9.87 -5.21 -19.32
CA GLU A 98 9.95 -6.44 -20.13
C GLU A 98 9.57 -7.70 -19.35
N THR A 99 10.26 -7.97 -18.24
CA THR A 99 10.09 -9.22 -17.47
C THR A 99 8.88 -9.22 -16.53
N LYS A 100 8.22 -8.07 -16.33
CA LYS A 100 7.09 -7.88 -15.38
C LYS A 100 7.41 -8.31 -13.94
N LEU A 101 8.68 -8.47 -13.59
CA LEU A 101 9.11 -8.77 -12.23
C LEU A 101 9.00 -7.54 -11.33
N ARG A 102 8.59 -7.76 -10.08
CA ARG A 102 8.46 -6.68 -9.08
C ARG A 102 9.82 -6.05 -8.75
N ARG A 103 9.84 -4.72 -8.70
CA ARG A 103 11.00 -3.92 -8.27
C ARG A 103 11.29 -4.11 -6.79
N PHE A 104 10.23 -4.03 -5.97
CA PHE A 104 10.32 -4.10 -4.53
C PHE A 104 9.87 -5.48 -4.05
N LYS A 105 10.76 -6.16 -3.32
CA LYS A 105 10.46 -7.47 -2.72
C LYS A 105 10.08 -7.36 -1.25
N GLU A 106 10.61 -6.35 -0.58
CA GLU A 106 10.47 -6.11 0.85
C GLU A 106 10.10 -4.64 1.09
N ALA A 107 9.39 -4.37 2.18
CA ALA A 107 9.02 -3.02 2.60
C ALA A 107 9.19 -2.89 4.11
N LEU A 108 9.87 -1.82 4.53
CA LEU A 108 9.96 -1.43 5.93
C LEU A 108 8.96 -0.31 6.21
N ILE A 109 8.02 -0.55 7.12
CA ILE A 109 6.92 0.36 7.42
C ILE A 109 6.97 0.72 8.89
N PHE A 110 7.17 2.00 9.20
CA PHE A 110 7.10 2.51 10.57
C PHE A 110 5.69 3.03 10.85
N MET A 111 5.03 2.46 11.86
CA MET A 111 3.70 2.89 12.33
C MET A 111 3.64 2.90 13.85
N GLY A 112 2.78 3.75 14.40
CA GLY A 112 2.47 3.74 15.83
C GLY A 112 1.66 2.52 16.24
N GLU A 113 1.90 2.01 17.45
CA GLU A 113 1.38 0.74 17.99
C GLU A 113 -0.14 0.57 17.85
N LYS A 114 -0.91 1.66 17.99
CA LYS A 114 -2.38 1.62 17.90
C LYS A 114 -2.90 1.22 16.51
N MET A 115 -2.09 1.37 15.46
CA MET A 115 -2.45 1.07 14.06
C MET A 115 -2.06 -0.35 13.62
N VAL A 116 -1.19 -1.04 14.38
CA VAL A 116 -0.68 -2.39 14.03
C VAL A 116 -1.75 -3.48 14.16
N LYS A 117 -2.78 -3.25 14.98
CA LYS A 117 -3.90 -4.20 15.20
C LYS A 117 -4.92 -4.24 14.05
N GLN A 118 -4.69 -3.53 12.95
CA GLN A 118 -5.62 -3.45 11.83
C GLN A 118 -5.47 -4.67 10.89
N PRO A 119 -6.58 -5.22 10.34
CA PRO A 119 -6.57 -6.40 9.46
C PRO A 119 -5.69 -6.27 8.21
N LEU A 120 -5.38 -5.03 7.80
CA LEU A 120 -4.43 -4.71 6.73
C LEU A 120 -3.09 -5.44 6.92
N PHE A 121 -2.55 -5.43 8.13
CA PHE A 121 -1.23 -6.01 8.38
C PHE A 121 -1.29 -7.52 8.22
N LEU A 122 -2.34 -8.19 8.71
CA LEU A 122 -2.51 -9.63 8.56
C LEU A 122 -2.64 -10.07 7.09
N GLY A 123 -3.27 -9.25 6.24
CA GLY A 123 -3.40 -9.50 4.79
C GLY A 123 -2.10 -9.31 3.99
N LEU A 124 -1.34 -8.25 4.28
CA LEU A 124 0.00 -8.03 3.73
C LEU A 124 0.98 -9.11 4.20
N LEU A 125 0.90 -9.47 5.48
CA LEU A 125 1.69 -10.52 6.12
C LEU A 125 1.42 -11.88 5.45
N THR A 126 0.17 -12.30 5.28
CA THR A 126 -0.15 -13.57 4.60
C THR A 126 0.28 -13.62 3.13
N MET A 127 0.17 -12.52 2.37
CA MET A 127 0.67 -12.48 0.98
C MET A 127 2.21 -12.51 0.88
N LEU A 128 2.92 -11.93 1.85
CA LEU A 128 4.37 -11.96 1.93
C LEU A 128 4.91 -13.25 2.57
N TYR A 129 4.12 -13.92 3.41
CA TYR A 129 4.52 -15.11 4.18
C TYR A 129 4.83 -16.34 3.32
N HIS A 130 4.27 -16.45 2.11
CA HIS A 130 4.62 -17.56 1.21
C HIS A 130 6.08 -17.51 0.71
N LYS A 131 6.86 -16.47 1.06
CA LYS A 131 8.27 -16.33 0.66
C LYS A 131 9.22 -15.93 1.79
N MET A 132 8.75 -15.88 3.04
CA MET A 132 9.44 -15.28 4.19
C MET A 132 9.66 -16.29 5.34
N GLU A 133 10.10 -17.52 5.03
CA GLU A 133 10.44 -18.50 6.07
C GLU A 133 11.72 -18.13 6.87
N LYS A 134 12.38 -17.00 6.59
CA LYS A 134 13.68 -16.64 7.20
C LYS A 134 13.82 -15.25 7.83
N MET A 135 12.75 -14.49 8.05
CA MET A 135 12.86 -13.21 8.78
C MET A 135 11.67 -12.92 9.70
N VAL A 136 11.37 -13.88 10.58
CA VAL A 136 10.57 -13.63 11.79
C VAL A 136 11.46 -13.81 13.01
N GLN A 137 12.48 -12.96 13.13
CA GLN A 137 13.16 -12.78 14.41
C GLN A 137 13.83 -11.42 14.49
N LYS A 138 13.00 -10.42 14.86
CA LYS A 138 13.33 -9.35 15.81
C LYS A 138 12.05 -8.55 16.09
N PHE A 139 11.12 -9.23 16.74
CA PHE A 139 10.36 -8.63 17.83
C PHE A 139 11.36 -8.38 18.96
N ILE A 140 11.68 -7.14 19.29
CA ILE A 140 12.06 -6.80 20.67
C ILE A 140 11.60 -5.36 20.94
N CYS A 141 11.05 -5.17 22.13
CA CYS A 141 11.18 -3.93 22.89
C CYS A 141 12.62 -3.39 22.90
#